data_AF-S2XJ98-F1
#
_entry.id   AF-S2XJ98-F1
#
_cell.length_a   1.000
_cell.length_b   1.000
_cell.length_c   1.000
_cell.angle_alpha   90.00
_cell.angle_beta   90.00
_cell.angle_gamma   90.00
#
_symmetry.space_group_name_H-M   'P 1'
#
loop_
_entity.id
_entity.type
_entity.pdbx_description
1 polymer ?
#
loop_
_entity_poly.entity_id
_entity_poly.type
_entity_poly.pdbx_seq_one_letter_code
_entity_poly.pdbx_strand_id
1 'polypeptide(L)'
;MLDLLSLIGIFLLYVLLFIYFIIVCIFSAWWNILLVLLILLVAKWYKVRKKKGQSIWQWRLVIILALLLLLWFLIPCIIEHYKEWYEQPVSESESDTDNESDTSLIAPVKVTDDFDKKKKQQEEKEQAEQAAIERAEQAEKEKSAQAAREKAEQAAKEKAERSCLKIKGNISSSGEKIFHVPSGDFYDITEPEDTFCTKSAARAAGYRESKR
;
A
#
# COMPACT_ATOMS: atom_id res chain seq x y z
N MET A 1 48.40 42.59 22.46
CA MET A 1 47.24 43.42 22.11
C MET A 1 46.56 42.74 20.94
N LEU A 2 45.38 42.15 21.11
CA LEU A 2 44.56 41.86 19.93
C LEU A 2 44.15 43.24 19.38
N ASP A 3 44.58 43.56 18.17
CA ASP A 3 44.32 44.85 17.56
C ASP A 3 42.82 45.11 17.49
N LEU A 4 42.39 46.31 17.85
CA LEU A 4 40.98 46.74 17.81
C LEU A 4 40.33 46.45 16.44
N LEU A 5 41.11 46.50 15.36
CA LEU A 5 40.69 46.12 14.01
C LEU A 5 40.28 44.63 13.90
N SER A 6 40.99 43.73 14.58
CA SER A 6 40.68 42.30 14.60
C SER A 6 39.38 42.02 15.33
N LEU A 7 39.15 42.71 16.46
CA LEU A 7 37.88 42.62 17.21
C LEU A 7 36.69 43.15 16.40
N ILE A 8 36.87 44.27 15.70
CA ILE A 8 35.84 44.81 14.79
C ILE A 8 35.57 43.84 13.63
N GLY A 9 36.61 43.25 13.05
CA GLY A 9 36.47 42.26 11.98
C GLY A 9 35.69 41.01 12.41
N ILE A 10 35.99 40.46 13.59
CA ILE A 10 35.26 39.31 14.17
C ILE A 10 33.80 39.68 14.44
N PHE A 11 33.53 40.88 14.97
CA PHE A 11 32.18 41.36 15.21
C PHE A 11 31.38 41.48 13.90
N LEU A 12 31.96 42.07 12.85
CA LEU A 12 31.32 42.17 11.53
C LEU A 12 31.05 40.79 10.91
N LEU A 13 31.99 39.85 11.04
CA LEU A 13 31.79 38.47 10.59
C LEU A 13 30.62 37.81 11.33
N TYR A 14 30.54 37.98 12.65
CA TYR A 14 29.43 37.45 13.45
C TYR A 14 28.08 38.06 13.04
N VAL A 15 28.03 39.37 12.79
CA VAL A 15 26.83 40.04 12.29
C VAL A 15 26.41 39.49 10.92
N LEU A 16 27.36 39.26 10.00
CA LEU A 16 27.05 38.66 8.69
C LEU A 16 26.53 37.23 8.81
N LEU A 17 27.13 36.41 9.68
CA LEU A 17 26.66 35.05 9.96
C LEU A 17 25.27 35.05 10.61
N PHE A 18 24.99 36.00 11.50
CA PHE A 18 23.68 36.16 12.11
C PHE A 18 22.61 36.56 11.09
N ILE A 19 22.91 37.49 10.18
CA ILE A 19 22.02 37.86 9.08
C ILE A 19 21.76 36.66 8.17
N TYR A 20 22.81 35.91 7.80
CA TYR A 20 22.66 34.69 7.01
C TYR A 20 21.74 33.67 7.69
N PHE A 21 21.92 33.44 9.00
CA PHE A 21 21.07 32.56 9.78
C PHE A 21 19.61 32.99 9.77
N ILE A 22 19.33 34.30 9.97
CA ILE A 22 17.96 34.84 9.89
C ILE A 22 17.35 34.59 8.52
N ILE A 23 18.10 34.82 7.44
CA ILE A 23 17.63 34.59 6.07
C ILE A 23 17.25 33.11 5.87
N VAL A 24 18.13 32.18 6.28
CA VAL A 24 17.85 30.73 6.20
C VAL A 24 16.60 30.35 7.01
N CYS A 25 16.43 30.91 8.22
CA CYS A 25 15.23 30.69 9.03
C CYS A 25 13.96 31.21 8.35
N ILE A 26 14.02 32.37 7.69
CA ILE A 26 12.88 32.92 6.93
C ILE A 26 12.55 32.00 5.75
N PHE A 27 13.53 31.56 4.96
CA PHE A 27 13.30 30.62 3.86
C PHE A 27 12.73 29.28 4.34
N SER A 28 13.21 28.75 5.46
CA SER A 28 12.67 27.54 6.08
C SER A 28 11.24 27.73 6.58
N ALA A 29 10.93 28.89 7.17
CA ALA A 29 9.57 29.25 7.58
C ALA A 29 8.62 29.40 6.38
N TRP A 30 9.10 29.93 5.25
CA TRP A 30 8.31 30.05 4.02
C TRP A 30 7.91 28.69 3.46
N TRP A 31 8.78 27.69 3.53
CA TRP A 31 8.44 26.31 3.16
C TRP A 31 7.33 25.73 4.04
N ASN A 32 7.35 26.00 5.34
CA ASN A 32 6.29 25.58 6.25
C ASN A 32 4.95 26.26 5.95
N ILE A 33 4.96 27.57 5.66
CA ILE A 33 3.76 28.31 5.23
C ILE A 33 3.21 27.75 3.92
N LEU A 34 4.08 27.46 2.95
CA LEU A 34 3.69 26.87 1.66
C LEU A 34 3.09 25.47 1.85
N LEU A 35 3.65 24.67 2.75
CA LEU A 35 3.13 23.35 3.11
C LEU A 35 1.73 23.45 3.72
N VAL A 36 1.51 24.36 4.67
CA VAL A 36 0.18 24.61 5.26
C VAL A 36 -0.83 25.06 4.19
N LEU A 37 -0.44 25.99 3.30
CA LEU A 37 -1.30 26.42 2.19
C LEU A 37 -1.65 25.26 1.24
N LEU A 38 -0.68 24.40 0.91
CA LEU A 38 -0.92 23.20 0.12
C LEU A 38 -1.94 22.28 0.80
N ILE A 39 -1.78 22.01 2.09
CA ILE A 39 -2.73 21.19 2.87
C ILE A 39 -4.14 21.81 2.82
N LEU A 40 -4.28 23.12 2.98
CA LEU A 40 -5.57 23.80 2.92
C LEU A 40 -6.21 23.73 1.53
N LEU A 41 -5.42 23.89 0.46
CA LEU A 41 -5.90 23.75 -0.92
C LEU A 41 -6.37 22.31 -1.21
N VAL A 42 -5.59 21.33 -0.76
CA VAL A 42 -5.93 19.91 -0.85
C VAL A 42 -7.22 19.65 -0.07
N ALA A 43 -7.33 20.05 1.20
CA ALA A 43 -8.54 19.87 2.02
C ALA A 43 -9.78 20.54 1.40
N LYS A 44 -9.62 21.75 0.84
CA LYS A 44 -10.69 22.44 0.10
C LYS A 44 -11.12 21.65 -1.13
N TRP A 45 -10.15 21.17 -1.92
CA TRP A 45 -10.40 20.34 -3.10
C TRP A 45 -11.05 18.98 -2.74
N TYR A 46 -10.67 18.35 -1.62
CA TYR A 46 -11.31 17.16 -1.07
C TYR A 46 -12.79 17.38 -0.84
N LYS A 47 -13.12 18.45 -0.13
CA LYS A 47 -14.50 18.80 0.23
C LYS A 47 -15.36 19.04 -1.01
N VAL A 48 -14.78 19.67 -2.04
CA VAL A 48 -15.46 19.90 -3.33
C VAL A 48 -15.66 18.59 -4.10
N ARG A 49 -14.63 17.74 -4.19
CA ARG A 49 -14.70 16.44 -4.89
C ARG A 49 -15.66 15.46 -4.22
N LYS A 50 -15.70 15.39 -2.88
CA LYS A 50 -16.63 14.53 -2.12
C LYS A 50 -18.09 14.85 -2.44
N LYS A 51 -18.45 16.13 -2.58
CA LYS A 51 -19.81 16.55 -2.96
C LYS A 51 -20.20 16.11 -4.38
N LYS A 52 -19.24 15.90 -5.28
CA LYS A 52 -19.47 15.51 -6.68
C LYS A 52 -19.44 13.98 -6.91
N GLY A 53 -19.24 13.16 -5.87
CA GLY A 53 -19.22 11.70 -6.00
C GLY A 53 -18.13 11.15 -6.94
N GLN A 54 -17.09 11.94 -7.24
CA GLN A 54 -16.02 11.55 -8.17
C GLN A 54 -14.95 10.67 -7.50
N SER A 55 -14.33 9.79 -8.28
CA SER A 55 -13.46 8.71 -7.78
C SER A 55 -12.26 9.19 -6.95
N ILE A 56 -11.94 8.42 -5.91
CA ILE A 56 -10.93 8.69 -4.88
C ILE A 56 -9.49 8.42 -5.39
N TRP A 57 -9.32 7.84 -6.58
CA TRP A 57 -8.02 7.39 -7.10
C TRP A 57 -6.94 8.48 -7.19
N GLN A 58 -7.33 9.72 -7.49
CA GLN A 58 -6.38 10.84 -7.58
C GLN A 58 -5.77 11.22 -6.22
N TRP A 59 -6.41 10.87 -5.10
CA TRP A 59 -5.91 11.15 -3.76
C TRP A 59 -4.72 10.30 -3.36
N ARG A 60 -4.72 9.03 -3.81
CA ARG A 60 -3.61 8.11 -3.56
C ARG A 60 -2.32 8.65 -4.18
N LEU A 61 -2.42 9.23 -5.38
CA LEU A 61 -1.27 9.78 -6.10
C LEU A 61 -0.69 11.02 -5.41
N VAL A 62 -1.55 11.91 -4.90
CA VAL A 62 -1.12 13.10 -4.13
C VAL A 62 -0.45 12.71 -2.81
N ILE A 63 -1.01 11.73 -2.09
CA ILE A 63 -0.43 11.23 -0.83
C ILE A 63 0.93 10.58 -1.09
N ILE A 64 1.06 9.77 -2.15
CA ILE A 64 2.34 9.15 -2.53
C ILE A 64 3.38 10.22 -2.88
N LEU A 65 3.01 11.24 -3.66
CA LEU A 65 3.91 12.35 -4.01
C LEU A 65 4.37 13.11 -2.76
N ALA A 66 3.48 13.36 -1.81
CA ALA A 66 3.83 14.00 -0.54
C ALA A 66 4.78 13.16 0.32
N LEU A 67 4.57 11.83 0.39
CA LEU A 67 5.46 10.91 1.10
C LEU A 67 6.84 10.82 0.45
N LEU A 68 6.92 10.82 -0.89
CA LEU A 68 8.19 10.85 -1.62
C LEU A 68 8.97 12.15 -1.38
N LEU A 69 8.27 13.29 -1.34
CA LEU A 69 8.86 14.59 -1.02
C LEU A 69 9.38 14.65 0.42
N LEU A 70 8.64 14.06 1.36
CA LEU A 70 9.03 13.95 2.76
C LEU A 70 10.24 13.02 2.92
N LEU A 71 10.27 11.90 2.22
CA LEU A 71 11.40 10.98 2.22
C LEU A 71 12.65 11.64 1.63
N TRP A 72 12.52 12.37 0.52
CA TRP A 72 13.61 13.18 -0.07
C TRP A 72 14.19 14.20 0.91
N PHE A 73 13.37 14.75 1.81
CA PHE A 73 13.79 15.72 2.80
C PHE A 73 14.41 15.09 4.06
N LEU A 74 13.94 13.90 4.46
CA LEU A 74 14.48 13.17 5.61
C LEU A 74 15.75 12.38 5.28
N ILE A 75 15.91 11.90 4.04
CA ILE A 75 17.08 11.11 3.62
C ILE A 75 18.40 11.85 3.92
N PRO A 76 18.58 13.15 3.60
CA PRO A 76 19.80 13.89 3.95
C PRO A 76 20.05 13.97 5.46
N CYS A 77 19.01 14.17 6.28
CA CYS A 77 19.13 14.16 7.74
C CYS A 77 19.57 12.80 8.29
N ILE A 78 19.10 11.72 7.66
CA ILE A 78 19.46 10.35 8.03
C ILE A 78 20.90 10.06 7.60
N ILE A 79 21.30 10.43 6.38
CA ILE A 79 22.65 10.18 5.86
C ILE A 79 23.74 10.82 6.74
N GLU A 80 23.52 12.03 7.25
CA GLU A 80 24.48 12.72 8.14
C GLU A 80 24.75 11.92 9.43
N HIS A 81 23.72 11.27 10.00
CA HIS A 81 23.84 10.48 11.22
C HIS A 81 24.53 9.12 11.01
N TYR A 82 24.44 8.54 9.81
CA TYR A 82 24.99 7.21 9.50
C TYR A 82 26.45 7.28 9.04
N LYS A 83 26.94 8.47 8.68
CA LYS A 83 28.32 8.69 8.26
C LYS A 83 29.33 8.46 9.39
N GLU A 84 28.93 8.72 10.63
CA GLU A 84 29.79 8.56 11.82
C GLU A 84 30.05 7.10 12.23
N TRP A 85 29.26 6.15 11.71
CA TRP A 85 29.36 4.72 12.06
C TRP A 85 30.19 3.87 11.07
N TYR A 86 30.52 4.39 9.88
CA TYR A 86 31.17 3.61 8.82
C TYR A 86 32.66 3.91 8.61
N GLU A 87 33.23 4.90 9.31
CA GLU A 87 34.68 5.10 9.36
C GLU A 87 35.29 4.32 10.53
N GLN A 88 35.25 2.98 10.46
CA GLN A 88 36.24 2.18 11.19
C GLN A 88 37.52 2.13 10.33
N PRO A 89 38.70 2.48 10.88
CA PRO A 89 39.95 2.27 10.17
C PRO A 89 40.15 0.77 9.96
N VAL A 90 40.18 0.35 8.70
CA VAL A 90 40.59 -1.00 8.33
C VAL A 90 42.08 -1.12 8.66
N SER A 91 42.38 -1.70 9.82
CA SER A 91 43.75 -2.03 10.21
C SER A 91 44.20 -3.25 9.43
N GLU A 92 45.07 -3.00 8.48
CA GLU A 92 45.89 -3.97 7.77
C GLU A 92 47.10 -4.31 8.68
N SER A 93 47.24 -5.57 9.09
CA SER A 93 48.50 -6.20 9.56
C SER A 93 48.21 -7.68 9.84
N GLU A 94 48.57 -8.59 8.95
CA GLU A 94 49.88 -9.25 8.83
C GLU A 94 50.23 -10.20 10.00
N SER A 95 50.82 -11.31 9.56
CA SER A 95 51.30 -12.49 10.25
C SER A 95 52.22 -12.19 11.44
N ASP A 96 52.22 -13.05 12.46
CA ASP A 96 53.36 -13.96 12.66
C ASP A 96 53.17 -14.92 13.86
N THR A 97 53.92 -16.00 13.67
CA THR A 97 54.25 -17.23 14.39
C THR A 97 54.47 -17.23 15.91
N ASP A 98 54.19 -18.43 16.46
CA ASP A 98 54.83 -19.19 17.54
C ASP A 98 54.75 -18.71 19.00
N ASN A 99 54.13 -19.53 19.87
CA ASN A 99 54.89 -20.23 20.90
C ASN A 99 54.12 -21.34 21.64
N GLU A 100 54.93 -22.25 22.14
CA GLU A 100 54.72 -23.62 22.60
C GLU A 100 54.46 -23.73 24.13
N SER A 101 54.17 -24.97 24.56
CA SER A 101 54.09 -25.51 25.95
C SER A 101 52.71 -25.39 26.62
N ASP A 102 52.17 -26.36 27.36
CA ASP A 102 52.69 -27.62 27.87
C ASP A 102 51.53 -28.55 28.29
N THR A 103 51.72 -29.86 28.12
CA THR A 103 51.29 -31.01 28.96
C THR A 103 49.85 -31.14 29.49
N SER A 104 49.19 -32.26 29.12
CA SER A 104 48.62 -33.29 30.05
C SER A 104 47.24 -33.87 29.66
N LEU A 105 47.26 -35.13 29.19
CA LEU A 105 46.35 -36.25 29.53
C LEU A 105 44.84 -35.98 29.69
N ILE A 106 44.00 -36.25 28.65
CA ILE A 106 42.60 -36.71 28.82
C ILE A 106 42.19 -37.68 27.68
N ALA A 107 41.49 -38.76 28.06
CA ALA A 107 40.94 -39.89 27.29
C ALA A 107 40.09 -39.54 26.04
N PRO A 108 39.84 -40.50 25.11
CA PRO A 108 39.08 -40.25 23.88
C PRO A 108 37.60 -39.97 24.22
N VAL A 109 37.21 -38.70 24.15
CA VAL A 109 35.82 -38.28 24.28
C VAL A 109 35.06 -38.68 23.01
N LYS A 110 33.91 -39.33 23.20
CA LYS A 110 32.90 -39.58 22.16
C LYS A 110 32.33 -38.24 21.70
N VAL A 111 32.85 -37.66 20.61
CA VAL A 111 32.45 -36.35 20.08
C VAL A 111 31.59 -36.45 18.80
N THR A 112 31.06 -37.63 18.45
CA THR A 112 30.27 -37.79 17.22
C THR A 112 28.77 -37.54 17.40
N ASP A 113 28.20 -37.84 18.56
CA ASP A 113 26.73 -37.88 18.71
C ASP A 113 26.06 -36.51 18.88
N ASP A 114 26.78 -35.52 19.41
CA ASP A 114 26.22 -34.19 19.72
C ASP A 114 26.27 -33.22 18.51
N PHE A 115 27.22 -33.42 17.59
CA PHE A 115 27.31 -32.68 16.33
C PHE A 115 26.24 -33.13 15.33
N ASP A 116 26.00 -34.44 15.21
CA ASP A 116 24.97 -34.98 14.32
C ASP A 116 23.56 -34.57 14.79
N LYS A 117 23.34 -34.50 16.11
CA LYS A 117 22.07 -34.03 16.68
C LYS A 117 21.82 -32.55 16.42
N LYS A 118 22.85 -31.69 16.54
CA LYS A 118 22.74 -30.26 16.21
C LYS A 118 22.50 -30.01 14.73
N LYS A 119 23.19 -30.76 13.86
CA LYS A 119 22.99 -30.69 12.40
C LYS A 119 21.57 -31.09 12.01
N LYS A 120 21.06 -32.20 12.56
CA LYS A 120 19.68 -32.65 12.32
C LYS A 120 18.64 -31.64 12.82
N GLN A 121 18.85 -31.05 13.99
CA GLN A 121 17.97 -29.99 14.51
C GLN A 121 17.98 -28.73 13.64
N GLN A 122 19.13 -28.37 13.08
CA GLN A 122 19.24 -27.24 12.17
C GLN A 122 18.52 -27.51 10.84
N GLU A 123 18.71 -28.69 10.25
CA GLU A 123 18.01 -29.10 9.02
C GLU A 123 16.49 -29.14 9.21
N GLU A 124 15.99 -29.67 10.34
CA GLU A 124 14.56 -29.67 10.68
C GLU A 124 14.01 -28.25 10.83
N LYS A 125 14.79 -27.34 11.41
CA LYS A 125 14.40 -25.93 11.57
C LYS A 125 14.34 -25.20 10.23
N GLU A 126 15.33 -25.41 9.37
CA GLU A 126 15.38 -24.84 8.02
C GLU A 126 14.22 -25.35 7.16
N GLN A 127 13.88 -26.65 7.25
CA GLN A 127 12.72 -27.22 6.56
C GLN A 127 11.39 -26.67 7.09
N ALA A 128 11.26 -26.50 8.41
CA ALA A 128 10.05 -25.92 9.01
C ALA A 128 9.88 -24.44 8.60
N GLU A 129 10.98 -23.68 8.51
CA GLU A 129 10.98 -22.29 8.06
C GLU A 129 10.61 -22.18 6.58
N GLN A 130 11.20 -23.02 5.72
CA GLN A 130 10.84 -23.09 4.29
C GLN A 130 9.36 -23.45 4.09
N ALA A 131 8.86 -24.46 4.82
CA ALA A 131 7.45 -24.84 4.75
C ALA A 131 6.51 -23.73 5.25
N ALA A 132 6.95 -22.90 6.21
CA ALA A 132 6.17 -21.75 6.68
C ALA A 132 6.11 -20.64 5.62
N ILE A 133 7.22 -20.37 4.92
CA ILE A 133 7.29 -19.40 3.81
C ILE A 133 6.38 -19.85 2.65
N GLU A 134 6.46 -21.11 2.24
CA GLU A 134 5.63 -21.65 1.15
C GLU A 134 4.13 -21.57 1.48
N ARG A 135 3.74 -21.87 2.73
CA ARG A 135 2.34 -21.73 3.18
C ARG A 135 1.89 -20.28 3.19
N ALA A 136 2.75 -19.33 3.58
CA ALA A 136 2.42 -17.92 3.55
C ALA A 136 2.22 -17.42 2.10
N GLU A 137 3.08 -17.84 1.17
CA GLU A 137 2.94 -17.51 -0.24
C GLU A 137 1.67 -18.10 -0.86
N GLN A 138 1.33 -19.35 -0.53
CA GLN A 138 0.09 -19.98 -0.97
C GLN A 138 -1.13 -19.23 -0.44
N ALA A 139 -1.14 -18.87 0.85
CA ALA A 139 -2.23 -18.11 1.45
C ALA A 139 -2.41 -16.73 0.80
N GLU A 140 -1.32 -16.04 0.45
CA GLU A 140 -1.40 -14.76 -0.28
C GLU A 140 -1.92 -14.93 -1.72
N LYS A 141 -1.48 -15.98 -2.43
CA LYS A 141 -2.01 -16.32 -3.75
C LYS A 141 -3.52 -16.63 -3.69
N GLU A 142 -3.96 -17.40 -2.71
CA GLU A 142 -5.38 -17.72 -2.51
C GLU A 142 -6.22 -16.48 -2.20
N LYS A 143 -5.76 -15.61 -1.28
CA LYS A 143 -6.43 -14.33 -1.00
C LYS A 143 -6.54 -13.46 -2.26
N SER A 144 -5.48 -13.38 -3.06
CA SER A 144 -5.48 -12.59 -4.30
C SER A 144 -6.46 -13.15 -5.34
N ALA A 145 -6.53 -14.48 -5.46
CA ALA A 145 -7.45 -15.16 -6.36
C ALA A 145 -8.91 -14.99 -5.90
N GLN A 146 -9.17 -15.06 -4.59
CA GLN A 146 -10.49 -14.80 -4.02
C GLN A 146 -10.93 -13.36 -4.27
N ALA A 147 -10.08 -12.37 -3.99
CA ALA A 147 -10.37 -10.97 -4.26
C ALA A 147 -10.65 -10.70 -5.75
N ALA A 148 -9.93 -11.37 -6.65
CA ALA A 148 -10.19 -11.28 -8.09
C ALA A 148 -11.55 -11.86 -8.49
N ARG A 149 -11.96 -12.99 -7.89
CA ARG A 149 -13.28 -13.61 -8.12
C ARG A 149 -14.40 -12.72 -7.61
N GLU A 150 -14.29 -12.19 -6.39
CA GLU A 150 -15.28 -11.28 -5.80
C GLU A 150 -15.45 -10.01 -6.64
N LYS A 151 -14.34 -9.44 -7.13
CA LYS A 151 -14.37 -8.27 -8.02
C LYS A 151 -15.02 -8.59 -9.37
N ALA A 152 -14.76 -9.77 -9.92
CA ALA A 152 -15.40 -10.22 -11.16
C ALA A 152 -16.91 -10.42 -10.99
N GLU A 153 -17.33 -10.99 -9.85
CA GLU A 153 -18.73 -11.17 -9.50
C GLU A 153 -19.45 -9.82 -9.29
N GLN A 154 -18.83 -8.89 -8.56
CA GLN A 154 -19.35 -7.53 -8.40
C GLN A 154 -19.49 -6.81 -9.75
N ALA A 155 -18.47 -6.90 -10.62
CA ALA A 155 -18.53 -6.32 -11.96
C ALA A 155 -19.63 -6.97 -12.82
N ALA A 156 -19.85 -8.28 -12.70
CA ALA A 156 -20.93 -8.97 -13.38
C ALA A 156 -22.31 -8.53 -12.87
N LYS A 157 -22.46 -8.36 -11.54
CA LYS A 157 -23.69 -7.87 -10.91
C LYS A 157 -23.99 -6.41 -11.30
N GLU A 158 -23.01 -5.53 -11.25
CA GLU A 158 -23.16 -4.13 -11.71
C GLU A 158 -23.52 -4.07 -13.20
N LYS A 159 -22.91 -4.92 -14.04
CA LYS A 159 -23.27 -5.02 -15.46
C LYS A 159 -24.72 -5.49 -15.62
N ALA A 160 -25.15 -6.50 -14.86
CA ALA A 160 -26.53 -7.00 -14.87
C ALA A 160 -27.54 -5.93 -14.43
N GLU A 161 -27.22 -5.15 -13.39
CA GLU A 161 -28.04 -4.02 -12.92
C GLU A 161 -28.12 -2.90 -13.95
N ARG A 162 -27.00 -2.52 -14.59
CA ARG A 162 -27.02 -1.54 -15.69
C ARG A 162 -27.78 -2.02 -16.92
N SER A 163 -27.77 -3.33 -17.18
CA SER A 163 -28.53 -3.95 -18.27
C SER A 163 -29.93 -4.41 -17.84
N CYS A 164 -30.44 -3.96 -16.69
CA CYS A 164 -31.78 -4.31 -16.22
C CYS A 164 -32.82 -3.83 -17.24
N LEU A 165 -33.24 -4.75 -18.12
CA LEU A 165 -34.36 -4.57 -19.02
C LEU A 165 -35.57 -4.57 -18.10
N LYS A 166 -36.19 -3.41 -17.85
CA LYS A 166 -37.38 -3.28 -16.99
C LYS A 166 -38.54 -4.12 -17.52
N ILE A 167 -38.52 -5.44 -17.35
CA ILE A 167 -39.50 -6.38 -17.88
C ILE A 167 -40.70 -6.38 -16.96
N LYS A 168 -41.89 -6.17 -17.53
CA LYS A 168 -43.15 -6.10 -16.80
C LYS A 168 -43.86 -7.45 -16.88
N GLY A 169 -44.13 -8.09 -15.75
CA GLY A 169 -44.90 -9.32 -15.65
C GLY A 169 -46.32 -9.04 -15.16
N ASN A 170 -47.34 -9.53 -15.85
CA ASN A 170 -48.73 -9.46 -15.45
C ASN A 170 -49.40 -10.84 -15.47
N ILE A 171 -50.50 -10.96 -14.74
CA ILE A 171 -51.38 -12.13 -14.78
C ILE A 171 -52.58 -11.75 -15.65
N SER A 172 -52.82 -12.50 -16.73
CA SER A 172 -53.96 -12.26 -17.62
C SER A 172 -55.29 -12.58 -16.90
N SER A 173 -56.41 -12.14 -17.48
CA SER A 173 -57.74 -12.52 -16.98
C SER A 173 -58.00 -14.03 -16.98
N SER A 174 -57.26 -14.80 -17.79
CA SER A 174 -57.29 -16.27 -17.80
C SER A 174 -56.37 -16.92 -16.75
N GLY A 175 -55.63 -16.13 -15.97
CA GLY A 175 -54.68 -16.60 -14.97
C GLY A 175 -53.28 -16.91 -15.52
N GLU A 176 -53.00 -16.59 -16.79
CA GLU A 176 -51.68 -16.82 -17.38
C GLU A 176 -50.67 -15.75 -16.96
N LYS A 177 -49.49 -16.18 -16.51
CA LYS A 177 -48.36 -15.30 -16.23
C LYS A 177 -47.65 -14.92 -17.53
N ILE A 178 -47.72 -13.66 -17.93
CA ILE A 178 -47.13 -13.14 -19.17
C ILE A 178 -46.15 -12.02 -18.84
N PHE A 179 -44.97 -12.02 -19.45
CA PHE A 179 -44.02 -10.92 -19.33
C PHE A 179 -43.86 -10.16 -20.65
N HIS A 180 -43.69 -8.85 -20.52
CA HIS A 180 -43.55 -7.87 -21.58
C HIS A 180 -42.19 -7.19 -21.49
N VAL A 181 -41.49 -7.14 -22.61
CA VAL A 181 -40.17 -6.51 -22.75
C VAL A 181 -40.34 -5.09 -23.30
N PRO A 182 -39.44 -4.14 -23.02
CA PRO A 182 -39.55 -2.75 -23.48
C PRO A 182 -39.71 -2.56 -25.00
N SER A 183 -39.34 -3.56 -25.81
CA SER A 183 -39.46 -3.53 -27.28
C SER A 183 -40.76 -4.14 -27.82
N GLY A 184 -41.63 -4.67 -26.95
CA GLY A 184 -42.87 -5.36 -27.35
C GLY A 184 -44.07 -4.44 -27.36
N ASP A 185 -45.06 -4.76 -28.20
CA ASP A 185 -46.20 -3.87 -28.50
C ASP A 185 -47.05 -3.53 -27.26
N PHE A 186 -47.14 -4.46 -26.31
CA PHE A 186 -47.98 -4.32 -25.13
C PHE A 186 -47.24 -3.80 -23.89
N TYR A 187 -45.97 -3.41 -24.02
CA TYR A 187 -45.17 -3.01 -22.88
C TYR A 187 -45.70 -1.77 -22.15
N ASP A 188 -46.06 -0.73 -22.90
CA ASP A 188 -46.46 0.55 -22.31
C ASP A 188 -47.84 0.49 -21.66
N ILE A 189 -48.74 -0.33 -22.21
CA ILE A 189 -50.10 -0.50 -21.69
C ILE A 189 -50.20 -1.49 -20.53
N THR A 190 -49.16 -2.30 -20.30
CA THR A 190 -49.20 -3.32 -19.23
C THR A 190 -48.91 -2.69 -17.88
N GLU A 191 -49.81 -2.93 -16.93
CA GLU A 191 -49.58 -2.73 -15.50
C GLU A 191 -48.95 -4.00 -14.92
N PRO A 192 -47.71 -3.93 -14.41
CA PRO A 192 -47.01 -5.10 -13.89
C PRO A 192 -47.46 -5.45 -12.47
N GLU A 193 -47.68 -6.75 -12.22
CA GLU A 193 -47.72 -7.34 -10.89
C GLU A 193 -46.30 -7.55 -10.36
N ASP A 194 -45.40 -8.01 -11.23
CA ASP A 194 -43.98 -8.22 -10.93
C ASP A 194 -43.10 -7.51 -11.96
N THR A 195 -41.93 -7.02 -11.54
CA THR A 195 -40.92 -6.46 -12.45
C THR A 195 -39.62 -7.23 -12.38
N PHE A 196 -39.05 -7.56 -13.54
CA PHE A 196 -37.82 -8.33 -13.68
C PHE A 196 -36.75 -7.53 -14.42
N CYS A 197 -35.48 -7.83 -14.15
CA CYS A 197 -34.36 -7.23 -14.90
C CYS A 197 -33.93 -8.05 -16.12
N THR A 198 -34.24 -9.34 -16.14
CA THR A 198 -33.82 -10.26 -17.21
C THR A 198 -34.97 -11.18 -17.61
N LYS A 199 -34.99 -11.61 -18.88
CA LYS A 199 -35.98 -12.57 -19.38
C LYS A 199 -35.88 -13.91 -18.65
N SER A 200 -34.67 -14.30 -18.22
CA SER A 200 -34.46 -15.53 -17.46
C SER A 200 -35.10 -15.47 -16.08
N ALA A 201 -35.02 -14.34 -15.38
CA ALA A 201 -35.68 -14.15 -14.08
C ALA A 201 -37.21 -14.24 -14.21
N ALA A 202 -37.79 -13.60 -15.24
CA ALA A 202 -39.23 -13.69 -15.51
C ALA A 202 -39.68 -15.13 -15.78
N ARG A 203 -38.93 -15.87 -16.62
CA ARG A 203 -39.21 -17.29 -16.89
C ARG A 203 -39.06 -18.18 -15.66
N ALA A 204 -38.05 -17.92 -14.82
CA ALA A 204 -37.85 -18.64 -13.57
C ALA A 204 -38.99 -18.41 -12.55
N ALA A 205 -39.61 -17.23 -12.58
CA ALA A 205 -40.81 -16.91 -11.81
C ALA A 205 -42.12 -17.49 -12.41
N GLY A 206 -42.01 -18.23 -13.52
CA GLY A 206 -43.13 -18.90 -14.19
C GLY A 206 -43.87 -18.05 -15.23
N TYR A 207 -43.31 -16.91 -15.64
CA TYR A 207 -43.89 -16.07 -16.69
C TYR A 207 -43.48 -16.54 -18.08
N ARG A 208 -44.43 -16.58 -19.01
CA ARG A 208 -44.17 -16.82 -20.44
C ARG A 208 -43.99 -15.49 -21.17
N GLU A 209 -43.20 -15.48 -22.25
CA GLU A 209 -43.01 -14.27 -23.07
C GLU A 209 -44.29 -13.92 -23.86
N SER A 210 -44.61 -12.63 -23.93
CA SER A 210 -45.65 -12.10 -24.82
C SER A 210 -45.40 -12.54 -26.27
N LYS A 211 -46.47 -12.84 -27.00
CA LYS A 211 -46.40 -13.18 -28.43
C LYS A 211 -46.26 -11.94 -29.33
N ARG A 212 -46.40 -10.75 -28.75
CA ARG A 212 -46.36 -9.44 -29.42
C ARG A 212 -45.53 -8.46 -28.59
#